data_AF-A0AAW0PT35-F1
#
_entry.id   AF-A0AAW0PT35-F1
#
_cell.length_a   1.000
_cell.length_b   1.000
_cell.length_c   1.000
_cell.angle_alpha   90.00
_cell.angle_beta   90.00
_cell.angle_gamma   90.00
#
_symmetry.space_group_name_H-M   'P 1'
#
loop_
_entity.id
_entity.type
_entity.pdbx_description
1 polymer ?
#
loop_
_entity_poly.entity_id
_entity_poly.type
_entity_poly.pdbx_seq_one_letter_code
_entity_poly.pdbx_strand_id
1 'polypeptide(L)'
;MAEALMFLERIGILHCDIKPQNIMMVDHVRQPLRIKVIDFGIACSVEEAGQGVERQTLWYRAPETLLGARLTAAIDMWSLGCMLLDVPGHSVVSAKRRGRMMKVSSIISRMTGFEAHRSPIHPAH
;
A
#
# COMPACT_ATOMS: atom_id res chain seq x y z
N MET A 1 4.26 -11.04 -8.17
CA MET A 1 3.61 -10.09 -7.23
C MET A 1 2.09 -10.22 -7.28
N ALA A 2 1.45 -9.98 -8.43
CA ALA A 2 0.01 -10.18 -8.60
C ALA A 2 -0.45 -11.59 -8.18
N GLU A 3 0.30 -12.64 -8.54
CA GLU A 3 0.01 -14.01 -8.09
C GLU A 3 -0.03 -14.17 -6.56
N ALA A 4 0.87 -13.50 -5.84
CA ALA A 4 0.88 -13.55 -4.38
C ALA A 4 -0.34 -12.82 -3.80
N LEU A 5 -0.71 -11.66 -4.36
CA LEU A 5 -1.89 -10.92 -3.92
C LEU A 5 -3.20 -11.65 -4.24
N MET A 6 -3.32 -12.28 -5.41
CA MET A 6 -4.46 -13.14 -5.75
C MET A 6 -4.56 -14.35 -4.81
N PHE A 7 -3.43 -14.91 -4.38
CA PHE A 7 -3.43 -15.97 -3.37
C PHE A 7 -3.97 -15.46 -2.03
N LEU A 8 -3.51 -14.29 -1.56
CA LEU A 8 -3.99 -13.68 -0.31
C LEU A 8 -5.49 -13.36 -0.37
N GLU A 9 -5.95 -12.79 -1.48
CA GLU A 9 -7.38 -12.54 -1.74
C GLU A 9 -8.20 -13.82 -1.62
N ARG A 10 -7.75 -14.91 -2.26
CA ARG A 10 -8.45 -16.20 -2.24
C ARG A 10 -8.58 -16.79 -0.83
N ILE A 11 -7.63 -16.53 0.05
CA ILE A 11 -7.67 -16.97 1.45
C ILE A 11 -8.26 -15.92 2.40
N GLY A 12 -8.77 -14.80 1.88
CA GLY A 12 -9.42 -13.75 2.66
C GLY A 12 -8.47 -12.95 3.56
N ILE A 13 -7.19 -12.85 3.20
CA ILE A 13 -6.17 -12.10 3.95
C ILE A 13 -5.83 -10.81 3.22
N LEU A 14 -5.81 -9.71 3.98
CA LEU A 14 -5.27 -8.42 3.59
C LEU A 14 -3.84 -8.30 4.15
N HIS A 15 -2.87 -8.00 3.30
CA HIS A 15 -1.50 -7.72 3.75
C HIS A 15 -1.40 -6.36 4.43
N CYS A 16 -2.12 -5.35 3.91
CA CYS A 16 -2.18 -3.96 4.38
C CYS A 16 -0.86 -3.17 4.24
N ASP A 17 0.30 -3.82 4.21
CA ASP A 17 1.62 -3.17 4.15
C ASP A 17 2.44 -3.49 2.88
N ILE A 18 1.80 -3.46 1.71
CA ILE A 18 2.51 -3.67 0.44
C ILE A 18 3.34 -2.43 0.09
N LYS A 19 4.66 -2.60 0.12
CA LYS A 19 5.67 -1.57 -0.19
C LYS A 19 6.99 -2.22 -0.62
N PRO A 20 7.93 -1.50 -1.26
CA PRO A 20 9.18 -2.06 -1.75
C PRO A 20 10.00 -2.77 -0.66
N GLN A 21 9.99 -2.26 0.57
CA GLN A 21 10.72 -2.84 1.71
C GLN A 21 10.23 -4.24 2.09
N ASN A 22 8.97 -4.56 1.77
CA ASN A 22 8.33 -5.83 2.13
C ASN A 22 8.31 -6.83 0.95
N ILE A 23 9.08 -6.56 -0.12
CA ILE A 23 9.26 -7.48 -1.25
C ILE A 23 10.72 -7.93 -1.30
N MET A 24 10.95 -9.22 -1.09
CA MET A 24 12.30 -9.80 -1.13
C MET A 24 12.52 -10.64 -2.39
N MET A 25 13.71 -10.54 -2.98
CA MET A 25 14.16 -11.49 -4.00
C MET A 25 14.64 -12.78 -3.32
N VAL A 26 14.28 -13.93 -3.88
CA VAL A 26 14.71 -15.22 -3.35
C VAL A 26 16.18 -15.48 -3.68
N ASP A 27 16.55 -15.29 -4.94
CA ASP A 27 17.93 -15.39 -5.42
C ASP A 27 18.06 -14.47 -6.63
N HIS A 28 18.73 -13.34 -6.47
CA HIS A 28 18.86 -12.33 -7.52
C HIS A 28 19.75 -12.76 -8.69
N VAL A 29 20.57 -13.81 -8.53
CA VAL A 29 21.48 -14.32 -9.56
C VAL A 29 20.82 -15.44 -10.34
N ARG A 30 20.30 -16.45 -9.65
CA ARG A 30 19.74 -17.66 -10.28
C ARG A 30 18.25 -17.55 -10.59
N GLN A 31 17.53 -16.68 -9.87
CA GLN A 31 16.08 -16.55 -9.96
C GLN A 31 15.65 -15.07 -9.88
N PRO A 32 16.13 -14.20 -10.80
CA PRO A 32 15.99 -12.74 -10.69
C PRO A 32 14.54 -12.24 -10.65
N LEU A 33 13.58 -13.06 -11.10
CA LEU A 33 12.14 -12.73 -11.07
C LEU A 33 11.39 -13.37 -9.90
N ARG A 34 12.03 -14.25 -9.13
CA ARG A 34 11.38 -14.92 -8.01
C ARG A 34 11.44 -14.04 -6.78
N ILE A 35 10.26 -13.59 -6.37
CA ILE A 35 10.08 -12.72 -5.21
C ILE A 35 9.20 -13.39 -4.15
N LYS A 36 9.28 -12.89 -2.92
CA LYS A 36 8.40 -13.20 -1.80
C LYS A 36 7.89 -11.92 -1.18
N VAL A 37 6.60 -11.93 -0.82
CA VAL A 37 6.01 -10.91 0.05
C VAL A 37 6.31 -11.30 1.49
N ILE A 38 6.76 -10.34 2.30
CA ILE A 38 7.15 -10.54 3.69
C ILE A 38 6.46 -9.51 4.60
N ASP A 39 6.59 -9.72 5.91
CA ASP A 39 6.10 -8.83 6.97
C ASP A 39 4.57 -8.68 7.03
N PHE A 40 3.94 -9.67 7.67
CA PHE A 40 2.50 -9.73 7.92
C PHE A 40 2.12 -9.12 9.28
N GLY A 41 2.97 -8.27 9.87
CA GLY A 41 2.76 -7.74 11.23
C GLY A 41 1.47 -6.94 11.43
N ILE A 42 0.90 -6.41 10.34
CA ILE A 42 -0.39 -5.70 10.34
C ILE A 42 -1.41 -6.32 9.38
N ALA A 43 -1.13 -7.52 8.88
CA ALA A 43 -2.07 -8.27 8.06
C ALA A 43 -3.30 -8.64 8.89
N CYS A 44 -4.46 -8.71 8.25
CA CYS A 44 -5.70 -9.08 8.91
C CYS A 44 -6.64 -9.80 7.95
N SER A 45 -7.63 -10.52 8.46
CA SER A 45 -8.67 -11.08 7.60
C SER A 45 -9.60 -9.97 7.08
N VAL A 46 -10.25 -10.21 5.93
CA VAL A 46 -11.28 -9.29 5.40
C VAL A 46 -12.42 -9.09 6.41
N GLU A 47 -12.70 -10.08 7.25
CA GLU A 47 -13.72 -10.01 8.30
C GLU A 47 -13.28 -9.10 9.45
N GLU A 48 -12.02 -9.18 9.87
CA GLU A 48 -11.42 -8.31 10.89
C GLU A 48 -11.21 -6.87 10.41
N ALA A 49 -11.13 -6.67 9.09
CA ALA A 49 -10.85 -5.38 8.47
C ALA A 49 -11.96 -4.34 8.71
N GLY A 50 -13.20 -4.76 8.98
CA GLY A 50 -14.30 -3.91 9.41
C GLY A 50 -14.53 -2.66 8.54
N GLN A 51 -15.22 -1.67 9.11
CA GLN A 51 -15.29 -0.30 8.58
C GLN A 51 -14.50 0.62 9.52
N GLY A 52 -13.88 1.66 8.96
CA GLY A 52 -13.15 2.68 9.74
C GLY A 52 -11.79 2.24 10.29
N VAL A 53 -11.25 1.10 9.86
CA VAL A 53 -9.96 0.60 10.34
C VAL A 53 -8.83 1.08 9.41
N GLU A 54 -7.94 1.90 9.95
CA GLU A 54 -6.80 2.45 9.20
C GLU A 54 -5.56 1.53 9.33
N ARG A 55 -5.48 0.49 8.49
CA ARG A 55 -4.40 -0.53 8.55
C ARG A 55 -3.29 -0.42 7.50
N GLN A 56 -3.37 0.52 6.55
CA GLN A 56 -2.35 0.62 5.49
C GLN A 56 -1.28 1.67 5.75
N THR A 57 -0.05 1.43 5.25
CA THR A 57 1.02 2.44 5.19
C THR A 57 0.58 3.66 4.37
N LEU A 58 0.73 4.86 4.95
CA LEU A 58 0.20 6.13 4.44
C LEU A 58 0.45 6.38 2.93
N TRP A 59 1.66 6.12 2.44
CA TRP A 59 2.06 6.40 1.05
C TRP A 59 1.49 5.44 0.02
N TYR A 60 1.05 4.26 0.45
CA TYR A 60 0.50 3.20 -0.38
C TYR A 60 -1.00 3.02 -0.14
N ARG A 61 -1.61 3.91 0.64
CA ARG A 61 -2.98 3.76 1.12
C ARG A 61 -4.02 3.99 0.03
N ALA A 62 -4.99 3.10 -0.03
CA ALA A 62 -6.14 3.16 -0.92
C ALA A 62 -7.15 4.24 -0.47
N PRO A 63 -7.90 4.84 -1.40
CA PRO A 63 -8.89 5.86 -1.07
C PRO A 63 -9.99 5.34 -0.14
N GLU A 64 -10.45 4.10 -0.31
CA GLU A 64 -11.44 3.46 0.56
C GLU A 64 -10.96 3.35 2.02
N THR A 65 -9.65 3.16 2.24
CA THR A 65 -9.06 3.17 3.58
C THR A 65 -9.08 4.57 4.19
N LEU A 66 -8.80 5.61 3.39
CA LEU A 66 -8.89 7.01 3.84
C LEU A 66 -10.34 7.43 4.14
N LEU A 67 -11.29 6.81 3.45
CA LEU A 67 -12.72 7.07 3.61
C LEU A 67 -13.33 6.28 4.78
N GLY A 68 -12.56 5.41 5.44
CA GLY A 68 -13.08 4.49 6.45
C GLY A 68 -14.12 3.51 5.90
N ALA A 69 -14.12 3.28 4.59
CA ALA A 69 -15.05 2.36 3.95
C ALA A 69 -14.66 0.90 4.26
N ARG A 70 -15.54 -0.04 3.86
CA ARG A 70 -15.28 -1.47 4.00
C ARG A 70 -14.06 -1.85 3.18
N LEU A 71 -13.07 -2.47 3.83
CA LEU A 71 -11.85 -2.89 3.17
C LEU A 71 -12.05 -4.23 2.42
N THR A 72 -11.32 -4.39 1.32
CA THR A 72 -11.26 -5.61 0.51
C THR A 72 -9.82 -5.82 0.04
N ALA A 73 -9.51 -6.97 -0.58
CA ALA A 73 -8.17 -7.22 -1.14
C ALA A 73 -7.72 -6.19 -2.19
N ALA A 74 -8.65 -5.38 -2.73
CA ALA A 74 -8.35 -4.29 -3.64
C ALA A 74 -7.38 -3.25 -3.04
N ILE A 75 -7.34 -3.09 -1.72
CA ILE A 75 -6.42 -2.16 -1.07
C ILE A 75 -4.94 -2.52 -1.30
N ASP A 76 -4.62 -3.82 -1.37
CA ASP A 76 -3.26 -4.30 -1.63
C ASP A 76 -2.90 -4.17 -3.12
N MET A 77 -3.89 -4.29 -4.00
CA MET A 77 -3.73 -4.00 -5.44
C MET A 77 -3.49 -2.51 -5.69
N TRP A 78 -4.12 -1.62 -4.93
CA TRP A 78 -3.83 -0.18 -4.99
C TRP A 78 -2.37 0.09 -4.59
N SER A 79 -1.92 -0.47 -3.48
CA SER A 79 -0.53 -0.37 -3.01
C SER A 79 0.48 -0.85 -4.06
N LEU A 80 0.19 -1.97 -4.73
CA LEU A 80 1.00 -2.45 -5.86
C LEU A 80 1.05 -1.43 -7.01
N GLY A 81 -0.09 -0.82 -7.35
CA GLY A 81 -0.15 0.26 -8.34
C GLY A 81 0.76 1.44 -7.97
N CYS A 82 0.75 1.86 -6.71
CA CYS A 82 1.65 2.88 -6.19
C CYS A 82 3.14 2.48 -6.33
N MET A 83 3.49 1.23 -6.01
CA MET A 83 4.86 0.72 -6.18
C MET A 83 5.33 0.75 -7.64
N LEU A 84 4.50 0.30 -8.58
CA LEU A 84 4.83 0.26 -10.00
C LEU A 84 5.05 1.65 -10.59
N LEU A 85 4.36 2.66 -10.06
CA LEU A 85 4.52 4.06 -10.46
C LEU A 85 5.82 4.71 -9.96
N ASP A 86 6.45 4.20 -8.90
CA ASP A 86 7.66 4.78 -8.29
C ASP A 86 8.98 4.14 -8.80
N VAL A 87 8.92 3.20 -9.75
CA VAL A 87 10.11 2.50 -10.28
C VAL A 87 11.01 3.45 -11.11
N PRO A 88 12.33 3.50 -10.83
CA PRO A 88 13.29 4.35 -11.56
C PRO A 88 13.44 3.88 -13.01
N GLY A 89 12.76 4.60 -13.90
CA GLY A 89 12.64 4.32 -15.33
C GLY A 89 11.43 5.05 -15.94
N HIS A 90 10.42 5.30 -15.11
CA HIS A 90 9.31 6.23 -15.36
C HIS A 90 9.56 7.61 -14.67
N SER A 91 10.81 7.86 -14.24
CA SER A 91 11.22 8.82 -13.20
C SER A 91 11.35 10.29 -13.64
N VAL A 92 11.21 10.62 -14.92
CA VAL A 92 11.20 12.04 -15.35
C VAL A 92 10.01 12.82 -14.73
N VAL A 93 9.05 12.12 -14.10
CA VAL A 93 7.86 12.70 -13.46
C VAL A 93 7.68 12.33 -11.97
N SER A 94 8.74 11.90 -11.26
CA SER A 94 8.64 11.38 -9.88
C SER A 94 8.22 12.44 -8.84
N ALA A 95 8.87 13.62 -8.81
CA ALA A 95 8.55 14.66 -7.80
C ALA A 95 7.18 15.33 -8.00
N LYS A 96 6.79 15.61 -9.26
CA LYS A 96 5.49 16.24 -9.60
C LYS A 96 4.29 15.31 -9.39
N ARG A 97 4.47 13.99 -9.35
CA ARG A 97 3.38 13.00 -9.16
C ARG A 97 3.21 12.57 -7.71
N ARG A 98 4.30 12.50 -6.93
CA ARG A 98 4.23 12.37 -5.45
C ARG A 98 3.42 13.52 -4.84
N GLY A 99 3.62 14.74 -5.35
CA GLY A 99 2.77 15.90 -5.03
C GLY A 99 1.31 15.78 -5.49
N ARG A 100 1.01 15.03 -6.57
CA ARG A 100 -0.36 14.76 -7.03
C ARG A 100 -1.07 13.72 -6.16
N MET A 101 -0.38 12.65 -5.74
CA MET A 101 -0.95 11.70 -4.78
C MET A 101 -1.26 12.40 -3.46
N MET A 102 -0.33 13.21 -2.95
CA MET A 102 -0.57 14.09 -1.79
C MET A 102 -1.73 15.07 -2.02
N LYS A 103 -1.90 15.59 -3.24
CA LYS A 103 -3.05 16.42 -3.61
C LYS A 103 -4.36 15.64 -3.63
N VAL A 104 -4.37 14.42 -4.15
CA VAL A 104 -5.54 13.53 -4.18
C VAL A 104 -5.94 13.17 -2.75
N SER A 105 -4.99 12.76 -1.91
CA SER A 105 -5.22 12.53 -0.49
C SER A 105 -5.69 13.81 0.23
N SER A 106 -5.13 14.98 -0.07
CA SER A 106 -5.57 16.26 0.50
C SER A 106 -6.97 16.69 0.03
N ILE A 107 -7.34 16.42 -1.22
CA ILE A 107 -8.68 16.70 -1.76
C ILE A 107 -9.69 15.76 -1.11
N ILE A 108 -9.38 14.47 -1.00
CA ILE A 108 -10.22 13.48 -0.32
C ILE A 108 -10.42 13.91 1.14
N SER A 109 -9.35 14.23 1.87
CA SER A 109 -9.42 14.74 3.25
C SER A 109 -10.30 16.00 3.39
N ARG A 110 -10.25 16.92 2.43
CA ARG A 110 -11.10 18.14 2.43
C ARG A 110 -12.56 17.85 2.12
N MET A 111 -12.83 16.86 1.26
CA MET A 111 -14.20 16.48 0.87
C MET A 111 -14.90 15.65 1.95
N THR A 112 -14.13 14.94 2.78
CA THR A 112 -14.69 13.99 3.77
C THR A 112 -14.58 14.47 5.21
N GLY A 113 -13.81 15.54 5.46
CA GLY A 113 -13.53 16.05 6.81
C GLY A 113 -12.50 15.21 7.58
N PHE A 114 -11.86 14.22 6.94
CA PHE A 114 -10.91 13.31 7.56
C PHE A 114 -9.48 13.82 7.36
N GLU A 115 -8.87 14.43 8.39
CA GLU A 115 -7.46 14.82 8.34
C GLU A 115 -6.57 13.57 8.44
N ALA A 116 -5.83 13.25 7.37
CA ALA A 116 -4.76 12.26 7.45
C ALA A 116 -3.76 12.73 8.52
N HIS A 117 -3.78 12.07 9.68
CA HIS A 117 -2.90 12.38 10.79
C HIS A 117 -1.46 12.31 10.27
N ARG A 118 -0.77 13.45 10.28
CA ARG A 118 0.68 13.49 10.05
C ARG A 118 1.32 12.79 11.24
N SER A 119 1.49 11.47 11.19
CA SER A 119 2.40 10.82 12.12
C SER A 119 3.78 11.45 11.91
N PRO A 120 4.42 11.97 12.97
CA PRO A 120 5.74 12.54 12.86
C PRO A 120 6.66 11.44 12.35
N ILE A 121 7.40 11.77 11.29
CA ILE A 121 8.49 10.96 10.78
C ILE A 121 9.46 10.80 11.96
N HIS A 122 9.42 9.65 12.62
CA HIS A 122 10.41 9.33 13.64
C HIS A 122 11.76 9.25 12.90
N PRO A 123 12.76 10.06 13.26
CA PRO A 123 14.10 9.87 12.74
C PRO A 123 14.58 8.50 13.20
N ALA A 124 15.08 7.69 12.26
CA ALA A 124 15.78 6.47 12.56
C ALA A 124 16.96 6.79 13.48
N HIS A 125 17.04 6.06 14.61
CA HIS A 125 18.21 6.02 15.47
C HIS A 125 19.36 5.27 14.78
#